data_AF-A0A9W9ZH55-F1
#
_entry.id   AF-A0A9W9ZH55-F1
#
_cell.length_a   1.000
_cell.length_b   1.000
_cell.length_c   1.000
_cell.angle_alpha   90.00
_cell.angle_beta   90.00
_cell.angle_gamma   90.00
#
_symmetry.space_group_name_H-M   'P 1'
#
loop_
_entity.id
_entity.type
_entity.pdbx_description
1 polymer ?
#
loop_
_entity_poly.entity_id
_entity_poly.type
_entity_poly.pdbx_seq_one_letter_code
_entity_poly.pdbx_strand_id
1 'polypeptide(L)'
;MRFVFAILLISILVLCQPDVSLSCDRANWWSSFDRAGWSVCPKENTYLTGFWRNDPNLLNNGIHLLEEGKCCPASDARFDNQPSCVNTDWTRTLDGLFRCLSC
;
A
#
# COMPACT_ATOMS: atom_id res chain seq x y z
N MET A 1 -29.74 6.75 -38.01
CA MET A 1 -30.55 6.31 -36.85
C MET A 1 -29.90 5.20 -36.02
N ARG A 2 -29.51 4.04 -36.61
CA ARG A 2 -28.90 2.92 -35.87
C ARG A 2 -27.54 3.24 -35.20
N PHE A 3 -26.70 4.03 -35.87
CA PHE A 3 -25.40 4.45 -35.33
C PHE A 3 -25.53 5.40 -34.13
N VAL A 4 -26.54 6.28 -34.11
CA VAL A 4 -26.76 7.24 -33.01
C VAL A 4 -27.19 6.50 -31.73
N PHE A 5 -28.04 5.48 -31.85
CA PHE A 5 -28.42 4.61 -30.75
C PHE A 5 -27.23 3.82 -30.19
N ALA A 6 -26.34 3.32 -31.05
CA ALA A 6 -25.14 2.61 -30.62
C ALA A 6 -24.18 3.53 -29.86
N ILE A 7 -23.99 4.77 -30.32
CA ILE A 7 -23.12 5.76 -29.66
C ILE A 7 -23.69 6.16 -28.29
N LEU A 8 -25.01 6.34 -28.17
CA LEU A 8 -25.67 6.63 -26.89
C LEU A 8 -25.54 5.47 -25.89
N LEU A 9 -25.69 4.23 -26.34
CA LEU A 9 -25.51 3.04 -25.49
C LEU A 9 -24.06 2.90 -24.99
N ILE A 10 -23.07 3.12 -25.86
CA ILE A 10 -21.65 3.08 -25.48
C ILE A 10 -21.31 4.21 -24.51
N SER A 11 -21.87 5.41 -24.71
CA SER A 11 -21.66 6.56 -23.82
C SER A 11 -22.22 6.32 -22.41
N ILE A 12 -23.36 5.64 -22.30
CA ILE A 12 -23.97 5.25 -21.02
C ILE A 12 -23.10 4.19 -20.30
N LEU A 13 -22.49 3.26 -21.04
CA LEU A 13 -21.58 2.26 -20.48
C LEU A 13 -20.24 2.85 -20.00
N VAL A 14 -19.75 3.92 -20.65
CA VAL A 14 -18.50 4.61 -20.25
C VAL A 14 -18.69 5.48 -18.99
N LEU A 15 -19.90 5.97 -18.72
CA LEU A 15 -20.21 6.79 -17.53
C LEU A 15 -20.37 5.98 -16.23
N CYS A 16 -20.41 4.65 -16.33
CA CYS A 16 -20.54 3.75 -15.19
C CYS A 16 -19.30 2.87 -15.08
N GLN A 17 -18.12 3.48 -14.97
CA GLN A 17 -16.98 2.73 -14.45
C GLN A 17 -17.26 2.46 -12.97
N PRO A 18 -17.27 1.20 -12.50
CA PRO A 18 -17.24 0.95 -11.08
C PRO A 18 -15.98 1.64 -10.57
N ASP A 19 -16.12 2.55 -9.60
CA ASP A 19 -15.01 2.89 -8.73
C ASP A 19 -14.54 1.55 -8.18
N VAL A 20 -13.41 1.07 -8.69
CA VAL A 20 -12.79 -0.10 -8.12
C VAL A 20 -12.36 0.36 -6.76
N SER A 21 -13.21 0.13 -5.76
CA SER A 21 -12.89 0.37 -4.37
C SER A 21 -11.77 -0.60 -4.02
N LEU A 22 -10.53 -0.20 -4.32
CA LEU A 22 -9.30 -0.91 -4.03
C LEU A 22 -9.20 -0.96 -2.50
N SER A 23 -9.76 -2.00 -1.90
CA SER A 23 -9.68 -2.17 -0.45
C SER A 23 -8.25 -2.54 -0.10
N CYS A 24 -7.65 -1.79 0.83
CA CYS A 24 -6.35 -2.15 1.38
C CYS A 24 -6.48 -3.28 2.41
N ASP A 25 -5.51 -4.17 2.44
CA ASP A 25 -5.39 -5.24 3.43
C ASP A 25 -4.45 -4.82 4.58
N ARG A 26 -4.60 -5.48 5.74
CA ARG A 26 -3.62 -5.41 6.83
C ARG A 26 -2.80 -6.70 6.82
N ALA A 27 -1.50 -6.56 6.61
CA ALA A 27 -0.54 -7.63 6.76
C ALA A 27 -0.27 -7.87 8.25
N ASN A 28 -0.28 -9.13 8.67
CA ASN A 28 0.04 -9.52 10.05
C ASN A 28 1.56 -9.67 10.18
N TRP A 29 2.18 -8.79 10.97
CA TRP A 29 3.61 -8.78 11.26
C TRP A 29 3.93 -8.97 12.75
N TRP A 30 2.97 -9.48 13.53
CA TRP A 30 3.02 -9.65 14.99
C TRP A 30 4.22 -10.45 15.55
N SER A 31 4.99 -11.10 14.67
CA SER A 31 6.23 -11.79 15.04
C SER A 31 7.37 -11.56 14.05
N SER A 32 7.14 -10.78 13.00
CA SER A 32 8.11 -10.61 11.91
C SER A 32 9.23 -9.67 12.31
N PHE A 33 8.92 -8.59 13.07
CA PHE A 33 9.93 -7.65 13.57
C PHE A 33 10.54 -8.02 14.93
N ASP A 34 10.14 -9.16 15.51
CA ASP A 34 10.77 -9.72 16.72
C ASP A 34 12.16 -10.33 16.43
N ARG A 35 12.47 -10.56 15.15
CA ARG A 35 13.70 -11.19 14.69
C ARG A 35 14.17 -10.56 13.38
N ALA A 36 15.42 -10.81 13.03
CA ALA A 36 15.93 -10.43 11.72
C ALA A 36 15.17 -11.18 10.62
N GLY A 37 14.73 -10.47 9.58
CA GLY A 37 13.94 -11.02 8.49
C GLY A 37 13.16 -9.96 7.73
N TRP A 38 12.25 -10.43 6.87
CA TRP A 38 11.39 -9.58 6.04
C TRP A 38 9.94 -9.63 6.49
N SER A 39 9.31 -8.47 6.52
CA SER A 39 7.87 -8.31 6.67
C SER A 39 7.27 -7.98 5.31
N VAL A 40 6.32 -8.79 4.83
CA VAL A 40 5.81 -8.70 3.45
C VAL A 40 4.30 -8.47 3.44
N CYS A 41 3.80 -7.83 2.38
CA CYS A 41 2.37 -7.77 2.09
C CYS A 41 1.87 -9.16 1.65
N PRO A 42 0.63 -9.53 2.01
CA PRO A 42 0.09 -10.86 1.73
C PRO A 42 -0.29 -11.06 0.26
N LYS A 43 -0.50 -9.97 -0.50
CA LYS A 43 -0.90 -9.99 -1.90
C LYS A 43 0.17 -9.36 -2.79
N GLU A 44 0.33 -9.95 -3.97
CA GLU A 44 1.12 -9.35 -5.04
C GLU A 44 0.45 -8.06 -5.56
N ASN A 45 1.21 -7.22 -6.27
CA ASN A 45 0.75 -5.92 -6.78
C ASN A 45 0.10 -5.03 -5.72
N THR A 46 0.68 -5.04 -4.51
CA THR A 46 0.32 -4.12 -3.44
C THR A 46 1.55 -3.37 -2.96
N TYR A 47 1.36 -2.12 -2.56
CA TYR A 47 2.36 -1.31 -1.88
C TYR A 47 2.02 -1.15 -0.41
N LEU A 48 3.07 -1.09 0.40
CA LEU A 48 2.96 -0.70 1.80
C LEU A 48 2.73 0.80 1.89
N THR A 49 1.60 1.20 2.43
CA THR A 49 1.17 2.60 2.53
C THR A 49 1.14 3.12 3.96
N GLY A 50 1.40 2.25 4.94
CA GLY A 50 1.43 2.64 6.34
C GLY A 50 1.66 1.46 7.26
N PHE A 51 1.79 1.77 8.55
CA PHE A 51 2.06 0.82 9.61
C PHE A 51 1.03 1.01 10.72
N TRP A 52 0.66 -0.08 11.37
CA TRP A 52 0.06 -0.03 12.70
C TRP A 52 1.15 -0.35 13.72
N ARG A 53 1.14 0.40 14.83
CA ARG A 53 2.12 0.28 15.90
C ARG A 53 1.39 -0.03 17.20
N ASN A 54 1.83 -1.07 17.90
CA ASN A 54 1.38 -1.40 19.24
C ASN A 54 1.92 -0.40 20.27
N ASP A 55 1.30 -0.34 21.45
CA ASP A 55 1.51 0.74 22.41
C ASP A 55 2.97 0.83 22.92
N PRO A 56 3.70 1.91 22.59
CA PRO A 56 5.06 2.10 23.08
C PRO A 56 5.07 2.69 24.49
N ASN A 57 6.16 2.48 25.21
CA ASN A 57 6.45 3.17 26.47
C ASN A 57 7.92 3.60 26.55
N LEU A 58 8.28 4.29 27.63
CA LEU A 58 9.62 4.87 27.80
C LEU A 58 10.75 3.84 27.75
N LEU A 59 10.50 2.60 28.19
CA LEU A 59 11.49 1.52 28.21
C LEU A 59 11.34 0.56 27.02
N ASN A 60 10.19 0.61 26.33
CA ASN A 60 9.90 -0.23 25.18
C ASN A 60 9.33 0.59 24.02
N ASN A 61 10.20 0.94 23.06
CA ASN A 61 9.83 1.68 21.85
C ASN A 61 10.53 1.11 20.60
N GLY A 62 10.81 -0.20 20.57
CA GLY A 62 11.52 -0.83 19.47
C GLY A 62 10.72 -0.95 18.17
N ILE A 63 11.36 -1.45 17.11
CA ILE A 63 10.69 -1.73 15.82
C ILE A 63 9.75 -2.94 15.89
N HIS A 64 9.95 -3.85 16.85
CA HIS A 64 9.10 -5.02 17.05
C HIS A 64 7.63 -4.65 17.29
N LEU A 65 7.36 -3.44 17.81
CA LEU A 65 6.00 -2.93 17.98
C LEU A 65 5.29 -2.59 16.66
N LEU A 66 5.92 -2.72 15.49
CA LEU A 66 5.28 -2.54 14.18
C LEU A 66 4.54 -3.82 13.77
N GLU A 67 3.39 -4.08 14.41
CA GLU A 67 2.74 -5.39 14.31
C GLU A 67 1.92 -5.58 13.03
N GLU A 68 1.60 -4.51 12.29
CA GLU A 68 0.85 -4.65 11.03
C GLU A 68 1.29 -3.65 9.95
N GLY A 69 1.22 -4.09 8.70
CA GLY A 69 1.44 -3.25 7.51
C GLY A 69 0.15 -3.01 6.75
N LYS A 70 -0.14 -1.77 6.35
CA LYS A 70 -1.27 -1.42 5.48
C LYS A 70 -0.86 -1.56 4.02
N CYS A 71 -1.35 -2.61 3.37
CA CYS A 71 -1.03 -2.94 1.98
C CYS A 71 -2.19 -2.51 1.07
N CYS A 72 -1.96 -1.57 0.17
CA CYS A 72 -2.97 -1.09 -0.78
C CYS A 72 -2.61 -1.53 -2.19
N PRO A 73 -3.59 -1.76 -3.08
CA PRO A 73 -3.24 -2.22 -4.41
C PRO A 73 -2.54 -1.12 -5.22
N ALA A 74 -1.60 -1.56 -6.03
CA ALA A 74 -0.71 -0.76 -6.85
C ALA A 74 -1.47 -0.19 -8.07
N SER A 75 -2.36 0.79 -7.89
CA SER A 75 -3.13 1.38 -9.00
C SER A 75 -2.35 2.41 -9.82
N ASP A 76 -1.20 2.87 -9.32
CA ASP A 76 -0.38 3.83 -10.02
C ASP A 76 0.56 3.12 -11.00
N ALA A 77 0.25 3.27 -12.29
CA ALA A 77 0.97 2.70 -13.41
C ALA A 77 2.46 3.08 -13.46
N ARG A 78 2.92 4.10 -12.72
CA ARG A 78 4.35 4.43 -12.58
C ARG A 78 5.13 3.33 -11.87
N PHE A 79 4.44 2.46 -11.15
CA PHE A 79 5.05 1.37 -10.40
C PHE A 79 4.73 -0.02 -10.98
N ASP A 80 3.98 -0.10 -12.10
CA ASP A 80 3.85 -1.31 -12.89
C ASP A 80 5.23 -1.75 -13.40
N ASN A 81 5.61 -3.00 -13.14
CA ASN A 81 6.91 -3.61 -13.45
C ASN A 81 8.12 -3.13 -12.62
N GLN A 82 7.92 -2.51 -11.46
CA GLN A 82 9.04 -2.33 -10.52
C GLN A 82 9.51 -3.67 -9.92
N PRO A 83 10.82 -3.83 -9.65
CA PRO A 83 11.34 -5.02 -8.97
C PRO A 83 10.61 -5.25 -7.65
N SER A 84 10.25 -6.51 -7.38
CA SER A 84 9.33 -6.91 -6.32
C SER A 84 9.73 -6.47 -4.91
N CYS A 85 11.01 -6.22 -4.66
CA CYS A 85 11.57 -5.69 -3.42
C CYS A 85 12.87 -4.94 -3.72
N VAL A 86 13.02 -3.74 -3.15
CA VAL A 86 14.29 -3.00 -3.13
C VAL A 86 14.70 -2.71 -1.69
N ASN A 87 15.99 -2.84 -1.39
CA ASN A 87 16.54 -2.36 -0.13
C ASN A 87 16.54 -0.83 -0.17
N THR A 88 15.82 -0.22 0.76
CA THR A 88 15.76 1.25 0.90
C THR A 88 16.15 1.62 2.32
N ASP A 89 16.85 2.75 2.45
CA ASP A 89 17.20 3.32 3.75
C ASP A 89 16.11 4.32 4.17
N TRP A 90 15.27 3.90 5.12
CA TRP A 90 14.16 4.70 5.64
C TRP A 90 14.54 5.57 6.84
N THR A 91 15.79 5.55 7.31
CA THR A 91 16.24 6.25 8.53
C THR A 91 15.84 7.72 8.48
N ARG A 92 16.12 8.41 7.36
CA ARG A 92 15.84 9.85 7.22
C ARG A 92 14.34 10.18 7.14
N THR A 93 13.53 9.26 6.64
CA THR A 93 12.07 9.43 6.49
C THR A 93 11.36 9.19 7.82
N LEU A 94 11.77 8.17 8.57
CA LEU A 94 11.14 7.77 9.82
C LEU A 94 11.62 8.60 11.03
N ASP A 95 12.80 9.21 10.97
CA ASP A 95 13.31 10.12 12.02
C ASP A 95 12.63 11.51 12.02
N GLY A 96 11.56 11.70 11.24
CA GLY A 96 10.74 12.92 11.26
C GLY A 96 11.39 14.15 10.61
N LEU A 97 12.57 14.00 10.00
CA LEU A 97 13.24 15.07 9.23
C LEU A 97 12.53 15.38 7.91
N PHE A 98 11.75 14.44 7.37
CA PHE A 98 10.91 14.65 6.20
C PHE A 98 9.50 14.15 6.48
N ARG A 99 8.56 15.08 6.68
CA ARG A 99 7.19 14.77 7.13
C ARG A 99 6.34 13.99 6.14
N CYS A 100 6.72 13.81 4.89
CA CYS A 100 6.01 13.00 3.88
C CYS A 100 6.87 12.96 2.60
N LEU A 101 7.88 12.10 2.55
CA LEU A 101 8.49 11.59 1.31
C LEU A 101 9.03 10.21 1.66
N SER A 102 8.63 9.12 1.02
CA SER A 102 8.56 8.99 -0.43
C SER A 102 7.96 7.65 -0.83
N CYS A 103 7.31 7.69 -2.00
CA CYS A 103 6.87 6.61 -2.90
C CYS A 103 5.89 5.59 -2.33
#